data_AF-A0A6G0YVX8-F1
#
_entry.id   AF-A0A6G0YVX8-F1
#
_cell.length_a   1.000
_cell.length_b   1.000
_cell.length_c   1.000
_cell.angle_alpha   90.00
_cell.angle_beta   90.00
_cell.angle_gamma   90.00
#
_symmetry.space_group_name_H-M   'P 1'
#
loop_
_entity.id
_entity.type
_entity.pdbx_description
1 polymer ?
#
loop_
_entity_poly.entity_id
_entity_poly.type
_entity_poly.pdbx_seq_one_letter_code
_entity_poly.pdbx_strand_id
1 'polypeptide(L)' 'MTGTLLFNRVRVPGVTDAKLKRGEIVGKENAEGIVVAKWKDKRDVTMLSTRHGIDMIDAITYRYR' A
#
# COMPACT_ATOMS: atom_id res chain seq x y z
N MET A 1 -11.51 -0.25 -8.52
CA MET A 1 -11.39 1.07 -7.87
C MET A 1 -10.14 1.07 -7.02
N THR A 2 -9.38 2.17 -6.99
CA THR A 2 -8.14 2.27 -6.20
C THR A 2 -8.09 3.64 -5.56
N GLY A 3 -7.70 3.71 -4.29
CA GLY A 3 -7.67 4.95 -3.52
C GLY A 3 -6.72 4.87 -2.33
N THR A 4 -6.43 6.03 -1.75
CA THR A 4 -5.62 6.16 -0.54
C THR A 4 -6.51 6.10 0.69
N LEU A 5 -6.02 5.45 1.75
CA LEU A 5 -6.75 5.28 3.00
C LEU A 5 -5.99 6.03 4.11
N LEU A 6 -6.74 6.75 4.96
CA LEU A 6 -6.16 7.46 6.10
C LEU A 6 -5.77 6.45 7.19
N PHE A 7 -4.56 6.60 7.74
CA PHE A 7 -3.97 5.66 8.70
C PHE A 7 -4.84 5.36 9.94
N ASN A 8 -5.61 6.35 10.42
CA ASN A 8 -6.46 6.23 11.62
C ASN A 8 -7.87 5.64 11.36
N ARG A 9 -8.09 4.89 10.27
CA ARG A 9 -9.38 4.24 10.03
C ARG A 9 -9.56 3.03 10.96
N VAL A 10 -10.70 2.98 11.63
CA VAL A 10 -11.17 1.81 12.41
C VAL A 10 -11.53 0.69 11.43
N ARG A 11 -11.22 -0.57 11.77
CA ARG A 11 -11.49 -1.81 10.98
C ARG A 11 -10.58 -2.08 9.76
N VAL A 12 -9.34 -1.64 9.80
CA VAL A 12 -8.34 -2.01 8.80
C VAL A 12 -7.56 -3.23 9.31
N PRO A 13 -7.28 -4.27 8.50
CA PRO A 13 -6.44 -5.38 8.94
C PRO A 13 -5.07 -4.86 9.40
N GLY A 14 -4.43 -5.53 10.37
CA GLY A 14 -3.17 -5.13 11.04
C GLY A 14 -1.93 -4.90 10.14
N VAL A 15 -2.12 -4.86 8.82
CA VAL A 15 -1.19 -4.34 7.80
C VAL A 15 -0.76 -2.91 8.14
N THR A 16 -1.62 -2.10 8.76
CA THR A 16 -1.29 -0.74 9.20
C THR A 16 -0.22 -0.70 10.30
N ASP A 17 -0.13 -1.74 11.13
CA ASP A 17 0.79 -1.79 12.29
C ASP A 17 2.18 -2.31 11.92
N ALA A 18 2.35 -2.84 10.70
CA ALA A 18 3.62 -3.39 10.24
C ALA A 18 4.74 -2.33 10.26
N LYS A 19 5.88 -2.69 10.87
CA LYS A 19 7.11 -1.87 10.85
C LYS A 19 7.89 -2.19 9.58
N LEU A 20 7.82 -1.28 8.61
CA LEU A 20 8.48 -1.40 7.31
C LEU A 20 9.73 -0.52 7.25
N LYS A 21 10.76 -0.98 6.55
CA LYS A 21 11.87 -0.14 6.09
C LYS A 21 11.47 0.63 4.85
N ARG A 22 12.18 1.72 4.58
CA ARG A 22 11.96 2.53 3.38
C ARG A 22 12.13 1.66 2.12
N GLY A 23 11.15 1.69 1.23
CA GLY A 23 11.10 0.86 0.04
C GLY A 23 10.37 -0.48 0.23
N GLU A 24 9.93 -0.82 1.45
CA GLU A 24 9.16 -2.05 1.67
C GLU A 24 7.66 -1.80 1.57
N ILE A 25 6.94 -2.80 1.03
CA ILE A 25 5.49 -2.85 0.97
C ILE A 25 5.00 -4.13 1.66
N VAL A 26 3.86 -4.03 2.34
CA VAL A 26 3.11 -5.18 2.83
C VAL A 26 1.65 -4.96 2.50
N GLY A 27 0.94 -6.02 2.18
CA GLY A 27 -0.51 -5.93 2.08
C GLY A 27 -1.18 -7.27 2.25
N LYS A 28 -2.50 -7.18 2.36
CA LYS A 28 -3.37 -8.32 2.61
C LYS A 28 -4.60 -8.19 1.74
N GLU A 29 -4.96 -9.31 1.12
CA GLU A 29 -6.19 -9.45 0.34
C GLU A 29 -7.25 -10.15 1.20
N ASN A 30 -8.50 -9.72 1.10
CA ASN A 30 -9.64 -10.42 1.68
C ASN A 30 -10.25 -11.41 0.67
N ALA A 31 -11.19 -12.25 1.12
CA ALA A 31 -11.86 -13.23 0.25
C ALA A 31 -12.70 -12.60 -0.88
N GLU A 32 -12.99 -11.30 -0.80
CA GLU A 32 -13.75 -10.54 -1.82
C GLU A 32 -12.82 -9.86 -2.85
N GLY A 33 -11.51 -10.07 -2.77
CA GLY A 33 -10.54 -9.45 -3.67
C GLY A 33 -10.19 -8.00 -3.34
N ILE A 34 -10.51 -7.54 -2.13
CA ILE A 34 -10.13 -6.22 -1.63
C ILE A 34 -8.75 -6.32 -1.00
N VAL A 35 -7.84 -5.52 -1.55
CA VAL A 35 -6.45 -5.41 -1.14
C VAL A 35 -6.25 -4.16 -0.29
N VAL A 36 -5.66 -4.35 0.88
CA VAL A 36 -5.16 -3.26 1.73
C VAL A 36 -3.64 -3.37 1.80
N ALA A 37 -2.94 -2.30 1.46
CA ALA A 37 -1.49 -2.26 1.46
C ALA A 37 -0.94 -1.07 2.24
N LYS A 38 0.24 -1.25 2.83
CA LYS A 38 1.05 -0.21 3.48
C LYS A 38 2.42 -0.20 2.82
N TRP A 39 2.84 0.96 2.35
CA TRP A 39 4.16 1.21 1.79
C TRP A 39 4.89 2.27 2.62
N LYS A 40 6.19 2.05 2.85
CA LYS A 40 7.05 3.01 3.52
C LYS A 40 7.96 3.71 2.51
N ASP A 41 7.69 4.99 2.25
CA ASP A 41 8.70 5.88 1.66
C ASP A 41 9.25 6.82 2.75
N LYS A 42 9.14 8.15 2.60
CA LYS A 42 9.45 9.11 3.68
C LYS A 42 8.41 9.06 4.80
N ARG A 43 7.18 8.68 4.48
CA ARG A 43 6.05 8.48 5.40
C ARG A 43 5.36 7.16 5.05
N ASP A 44 4.56 6.68 5.99
CA ASP A 44 3.68 5.54 5.72
C ASP A 44 2.54 5.97 4.79
N VAL A 45 2.37 5.26 3.69
CA VAL A 45 1.26 5.41 2.75
C VAL A 45 0.41 4.16 2.84
N THR A 46 -0.89 4.33 3.10
CA THR A 46 -1.85 3.21 3.13
C THR A 46 -2.78 3.30 1.92
N MET A 47 -2.98 2.18 1.24
CA MET A 47 -3.74 2.08 0.00
C MET A 47 -4.82 1.02 0.10
N LEU A 48 -5.94 1.25 -0.59
CA LEU A 48 -7.03 0.31 -0.74
C LEU A 48 -7.34 0.14 -2.23
N SER A 49 -7.36 -1.10 -2.68
CA SER A 49 -7.59 -1.47 -4.07
C SER A 49 -8.58 -2.62 -4.16
N THR A 50 -9.44 -2.61 -5.16
CA THR A 50 -10.28 -3.76 -5.53
C THR A 50 -9.70 -4.49 -6.75
N ARG A 51 -8.40 -4.33 -7.02
CA ARG A 51 -7.67 -5.04 -8.08
C ARG A 51 -6.70 -6.01 -7.42
N HIS A 52 -6.68 -7.24 -7.95
CA HIS A 52 -5.88 -8.35 -7.43
C HIS A 52 -4.39 -8.12 -7.67
N GLY A 53 -3.57 -8.42 -6.66
CA GLY A 53 -2.11 -8.34 -6.71
C GLY A 53 -1.50 -7.07 -6.10
N ILE A 54 -0.36 -7.26 -5.42
CA ILE A 54 0.50 -6.18 -4.94
C ILE A 54 1.89 -6.44 -5.50
N ASP A 55 2.21 -5.81 -6.63
CA ASP A 55 3.56 -5.79 -7.16
C ASP A 55 4.11 -4.37 -7.05
N MET A 56 5.31 -4.23 -6.46
CA MET A 56 6.09 -3.00 -6.56
C MET A 56 7.11 -3.14 -7.67
N ILE A 57 7.11 -2.16 -8.57
CA ILE A 57 8.06 -2.05 -9.66
C ILE A 57 8.84 -0.75 -9.42
N ASP A 58 10.17 -0.84 -9.40
CA ASP A 58 11.02 0.34 -9.33
C ASP A 58 10.86 1.14 -10.63
N ALA A 59 10.26 2.33 -10.52
CA ALA A 59 10.08 3.23 -11.65
C ALA A 59 11.36 4.04 -11.90
N ILE A 60 11.99 3.82 -13.05
CA ILE A 60 13.12 4.62 -13.49
C ILE A 60 12.59 6.01 -13.88
N THR A 61 12.92 7.03 -13.09
CA THR A 61 12.49 8.41 -13.39
C THR A 61 13.27 8.93 -14.60
N TYR A 62 12.61 9.10 -15.74
CA TYR A 62 13.12 9.94 -16.82
C TYR A 62 12.89 11.40 -16.43
N ARG A 63 13.95 12.10 -15.99
CA ARG A 63 13.91 13.56 -15.87
C ARG A 63 13.87 14.14 -17.28
N TYR A 64 12.70 14.59 -17.73
CA TYR A 64 12.65 15.54 -18.84
C TYR A 64 13.31 16.84 -18.37
N ARG A 65 14.44 17.15 -19.00
CA ARG A 65 15.15 18.41 -18.88
C ARG A 65 14.54 19.42 -19.84
#